data_AF-A0A341D0X9-F1
#
_entry.id   AF-A0A341D0X9-F1
#
_cell.length_a   1.000
_cell.length_b   1.000
_cell.length_c   1.000
_cell.angle_alpha   90.00
_cell.angle_beta   90.00
_cell.angle_gamma   90.00
#
_symmetry.space_group_name_H-M   'P 1'
#
loop_
_entity.id
_entity.type
_entity.pdbx_description
1 polymer ?
#
loop_
_entity_poly.entity_id
_entity_poly.type
_entity_poly.pdbx_seq_one_letter_code
_entity_poly.pdbx_strand_id
1 'polypeptide(L)'
;MLFNLRILLNKAALRNGHSFAVRNYRCGQPLQNKVQLKGRDLLTLKNFTGEEIKYMLWLSADLKYRIKQKGEYLPLLQGKSLGMIFEKRSTRTRLSTETGFALLGGHPCFLTTQDIHLGVNESLMDTARFVNLLFEAYFRIDG
;
A
#
# COMPACT_ATOMS: atom_id res chain seq x y z
N MET A 1 28.83 -2.97 -14.23
CA MET A 1 29.21 -3.21 -12.82
C MET A 1 28.14 -2.55 -11.95
N LEU A 2 27.31 -3.17 -11.13
CA LEU A 2 27.37 -4.43 -10.40
C LEU A 2 26.03 -5.17 -10.48
N PHE A 3 26.11 -6.48 -10.72
CA PHE A 3 25.00 -7.41 -10.64
C PHE A 3 24.40 -7.45 -9.22
N ASN A 4 23.08 -7.48 -9.14
CA ASN A 4 22.31 -7.49 -7.90
C ASN A 4 22.41 -8.86 -7.22
N LEU A 5 23.47 -9.08 -6.44
CA LEU A 5 23.79 -10.33 -5.75
C LEU A 5 23.00 -10.53 -4.44
N ARG A 6 21.82 -9.92 -4.29
CA ARG A 6 21.06 -9.99 -3.02
C ARG A 6 20.07 -11.16 -2.95
N ILE A 7 19.96 -11.95 -4.02
CA ILE A 7 19.10 -13.15 -4.07
C ILE A 7 19.80 -14.38 -3.46
N LEU A 8 21.11 -14.34 -3.19
CA LEU A 8 21.88 -15.52 -2.76
C LEU A 8 21.96 -15.76 -1.24
N LEU A 9 21.47 -14.86 -0.39
CA LEU A 9 21.57 -14.98 1.08
C LEU A 9 20.24 -15.41 1.73
N ASN A 10 19.54 -16.38 1.12
CA ASN A 10 18.30 -16.92 1.65
C ASN A 10 18.48 -18.14 2.58
N LYS A 11 19.66 -18.38 3.19
CA LYS A 11 19.87 -19.60 4.02
C LYS A 11 20.70 -19.47 5.30
N ALA A 12 21.11 -18.29 5.74
CA ALA A 12 21.89 -18.15 6.97
C ALA A 12 21.36 -16.99 7.83
N ALA A 13 21.26 -17.23 9.14
CA ALA A 13 20.87 -16.30 10.19
C ALA A 13 19.36 -16.02 10.33
N LEU A 14 18.71 -16.83 11.19
CA LEU A 14 18.04 -16.33 12.40
C LEU A 14 17.72 -17.54 13.31
N ARG A 15 18.77 -18.04 13.98
CA ARG A 15 18.65 -18.66 15.31
C ARG A 15 18.56 -17.50 16.30
N ASN A 16 17.42 -17.37 16.99
CA ASN A 16 17.30 -16.98 18.41
C ASN A 16 15.83 -16.66 18.76
N GLY A 17 15.17 -17.61 19.41
CA GLY A 17 14.77 -17.42 20.81
C GLY A 17 13.83 -16.27 21.18
N HIS A 18 12.91 -15.85 20.33
CA HIS A 18 11.64 -15.29 20.78
C HIS A 18 10.54 -15.85 19.87
N SER A 19 9.69 -16.71 20.44
CA SER A 19 8.46 -17.15 19.78
C SER A 19 7.51 -15.95 19.73
N PHE A 20 7.77 -15.03 18.81
CA PHE A 20 6.68 -14.23 18.26
C PHE A 20 5.78 -15.26 17.59
N ALA A 21 4.63 -15.51 18.20
CA ALA A 21 3.53 -16.16 17.51
C ALA A 21 3.18 -15.27 16.32
N VAL A 22 3.85 -15.50 15.19
CA VAL A 22 3.43 -14.99 13.89
C VAL A 22 2.06 -15.62 13.72
N ARG A 23 1.02 -14.85 14.04
CA ARG A 23 -0.35 -15.26 13.78
C ARG A 23 -0.37 -15.63 12.31
N ASN A 24 -0.51 -16.93 12.05
CA ASN A 24 -0.54 -17.46 10.70
C ASN A 24 -1.82 -16.95 10.06
N TYR A 25 -1.76 -15.77 9.44
CA TYR A 25 -2.75 -15.34 8.46
C TYR A 25 -2.58 -16.30 7.28
N ARG A 26 -3.21 -17.47 7.39
CA ARG A 26 -3.13 -18.52 6.39
C ARG A 26 -3.78 -17.99 5.12
N CYS A 27 -3.06 -18.09 4.01
CA CYS A 27 -3.65 -18.09 2.67
C CYS A 27 -4.77 -19.15 2.64
N GLY A 28 -5.99 -18.79 2.28
CA GLY A 28 -7.16 -19.65 2.42
C GLY A 28 -8.47 -18.87 2.37
N GLN A 29 -9.59 -19.52 2.77
CA GLN A 29 -10.93 -18.94 2.67
C GLN A 29 -11.03 -17.57 3.39
N PRO A 30 -11.83 -16.62 2.84
CA PRO A 30 -12.00 -15.30 3.42
C PRO A 30 -12.46 -15.37 4.87
N LEU A 31 -11.79 -14.60 5.74
CA LEU A 31 -12.27 -14.25 7.07
C LEU A 31 -13.56 -13.43 6.90
N GLN A 32 -14.70 -14.13 6.80
CA GLN A 32 -16.07 -13.63 6.68
C GLN A 32 -16.41 -12.73 5.47
N ASN A 33 -17.49 -13.09 4.77
CA ASN A 33 -18.10 -12.35 3.63
C ASN A 33 -18.75 -10.99 4.00
N LYS A 34 -18.62 -10.50 5.24
CA LYS A 34 -19.40 -9.34 5.72
C LYS A 34 -18.62 -8.03 5.81
N VAL A 35 -17.31 -8.05 5.58
CA VAL A 35 -16.46 -6.85 5.73
C VAL A 35 -16.51 -5.99 4.45
N GLN A 36 -17.08 -4.78 4.55
CA GLN A 36 -17.16 -3.82 3.45
C GLN A 36 -16.21 -2.63 3.70
N LEU A 37 -15.08 -2.61 2.99
CA LEU A 37 -14.07 -1.53 3.06
C LEU A 37 -14.05 -0.62 1.82
N LYS A 38 -14.81 -0.96 0.77
CA LYS A 38 -14.81 -0.21 -0.48
C LYS A 38 -15.32 1.21 -0.25
N GLY A 39 -14.55 2.21 -0.71
CA GLY A 39 -14.91 3.63 -0.59
C GLY A 39 -14.72 4.23 0.81
N ARG A 40 -14.06 3.52 1.73
CA ARG A 40 -13.76 4.04 3.06
C ARG A 40 -12.34 4.62 3.12
N ASP A 41 -12.19 5.69 3.89
CA ASP A 41 -10.90 6.31 4.14
C ASP A 41 -10.12 5.60 5.26
N LEU A 42 -8.82 5.44 5.07
CA LEU A 42 -7.90 4.89 6.07
C LEU A 42 -7.08 6.03 6.71
N LEU A 43 -7.76 6.87 7.50
CA LEU A 43 -7.13 7.97 8.24
C LEU A 43 -6.55 7.52 9.59
N THR A 44 -7.25 6.65 10.29
CA THR A 44 -6.84 6.14 11.61
C THR A 44 -7.36 4.73 11.84
N LEU A 45 -6.57 3.89 12.49
CA LEU A 45 -6.96 2.53 12.86
C LEU A 45 -8.11 2.49 13.88
N LYS A 46 -8.38 3.61 14.57
CA LYS A 46 -9.51 3.72 15.51
C LYS A 46 -10.87 3.60 14.83
N ASN A 47 -10.95 3.92 13.55
CA ASN A 47 -12.20 3.86 12.77
C ASN A 47 -12.50 2.45 12.24
N PHE A 48 -11.62 1.48 12.53
CA PHE A 48 -11.74 0.11 12.03
C PHE A 48 -12.00 -0.86 13.18
N THR A 49 -12.89 -1.80 12.93
CA THR A 49 -13.15 -2.89 13.87
C THR A 49 -11.99 -3.89 13.86
N GLY A 50 -11.89 -4.70 14.92
CA GLY A 50 -10.89 -5.76 14.98
C GLY A 50 -11.02 -6.79 13.84
N GLU A 51 -12.22 -6.98 13.30
CA GLU A 51 -12.48 -7.86 12.16
C GLU A 51 -12.00 -7.24 10.84
N GLU A 52 -12.25 -5.93 10.63
CA GLU A 52 -11.76 -5.18 9.47
C GLU A 52 -10.24 -5.18 9.38
N ILE A 53 -9.56 -4.99 10.53
CA ILE A 53 -8.10 -5.03 10.59
C ILE A 53 -7.58 -6.45 10.28
N LYS A 54 -8.21 -7.49 10.83
CA LYS A 54 -7.87 -8.89 10.50
C LYS A 54 -8.06 -9.18 9.02
N TYR A 55 -9.11 -8.64 8.41
CA TYR A 55 -9.38 -8.78 6.98
C TYR A 55 -8.28 -8.13 6.13
N MET A 56 -7.85 -6.91 6.46
CA MET A 56 -6.73 -6.24 5.78
C MET A 56 -5.42 -7.03 5.88
N LEU A 57 -5.12 -7.62 7.05
CA LEU A 57 -3.93 -8.43 7.26
C LEU A 57 -4.00 -9.77 6.51
N TRP A 58 -5.18 -10.40 6.46
CA TRP A 58 -5.41 -11.59 5.66
C TRP A 58 -5.23 -11.32 4.17
N LEU A 59 -5.82 -10.24 3.64
CA LEU A 59 -5.65 -9.83 2.24
C LEU A 59 -4.18 -9.55 1.90
N SER A 60 -3.46 -8.89 2.80
CA SER A 60 -2.02 -8.64 2.65
C SER A 60 -1.21 -9.94 2.56
N ALA A 61 -1.57 -10.95 3.37
CA ALA A 61 -0.93 -12.26 3.34
C ALA A 61 -1.25 -13.04 2.06
N ASP A 62 -2.51 -12.99 1.58
CA ASP A 62 -2.94 -13.62 0.33
C ASP A 62 -2.21 -13.03 -0.88
N LEU A 63 -2.21 -11.70 -1.04
CA LEU A 63 -1.51 -11.03 -2.13
C LEU A 63 0.00 -11.35 -2.11
N LYS A 64 0.62 -11.32 -0.93
CA LYS A 64 2.02 -11.69 -0.76
C LYS A 64 2.27 -13.14 -1.17
N TYR A 65 1.40 -14.07 -0.83
CA TYR A 65 1.53 -15.48 -1.21
C TYR A 65 1.41 -15.65 -2.73
N ARG A 66 0.35 -15.12 -3.34
CA ARG A 66 0.09 -15.26 -4.78
C ARG A 66 1.17 -14.61 -5.64
N ILE A 67 1.58 -13.40 -5.29
CA ILE A 67 2.57 -12.67 -6.09
C ILE A 67 3.98 -13.16 -5.80
N LYS A 68 4.40 -13.28 -4.53
CA LYS A 68 5.80 -13.58 -4.19
C LYS A 68 6.12 -15.07 -4.22
N GLN A 69 5.20 -15.94 -3.80
CA GLN A 69 5.48 -17.38 -3.69
C GLN A 69 5.05 -18.14 -4.94
N LYS A 70 3.88 -17.80 -5.49
CA LYS A 70 3.39 -18.44 -6.72
C LYS A 70 3.81 -17.72 -8.01
N GLY A 71 4.24 -16.46 -7.93
CA GLY A 71 4.62 -15.69 -9.12
C GLY A 71 3.44 -15.28 -10.00
N GLU A 72 2.22 -15.23 -9.46
CA GLU A 72 1.03 -14.83 -10.20
C GLU A 72 1.05 -13.32 -10.52
N TYR A 73 0.69 -12.96 -11.75
CA TYR A 73 0.42 -11.58 -12.13
C TYR A 73 -1.07 -11.27 -11.91
N LEU A 74 -1.36 -10.28 -11.06
CA LEU A 74 -2.72 -9.92 -10.63
C LEU A 74 -3.02 -8.45 -10.97
N PRO A 75 -3.57 -8.15 -12.16
CA PRO A 75 -3.86 -6.79 -12.60
C PRO A 75 -5.15 -6.23 -11.95
N LEU A 76 -5.26 -6.28 -10.62
CA LEU A 76 -6.47 -5.88 -9.88
C LEU A 76 -6.77 -4.39 -9.97
N LEU A 77 -5.77 -3.56 -10.25
CA LEU A 77 -5.86 -2.10 -10.31
C LEU A 77 -5.58 -1.57 -11.72
N GLN A 78 -5.74 -2.43 -12.73
CA GLN A 78 -5.53 -2.03 -14.12
C GLN A 78 -6.46 -0.88 -14.52
N GLY A 79 -5.87 0.17 -15.11
CA GLY A 79 -6.59 1.38 -15.52
C GLY A 79 -6.97 2.31 -14.36
N LYS A 80 -6.48 2.04 -13.13
CA LYS A 80 -6.70 2.90 -11.97
C LYS A 80 -5.45 3.74 -11.70
N SER A 81 -5.67 4.99 -11.28
CA SER A 81 -4.60 5.94 -10.96
C SER A 81 -4.65 6.32 -9.48
N LEU A 82 -3.49 6.40 -8.84
CA LEU A 82 -3.32 6.77 -7.43
C LEU A 82 -2.50 8.07 -7.32
N GLY A 83 -3.07 9.11 -6.71
CA GLY A 83 -2.35 10.34 -6.40
C GLY A 83 -1.64 10.26 -5.05
N MET A 84 -0.31 10.40 -5.01
CA MET A 84 0.46 10.35 -3.76
C MET A 84 1.07 11.72 -3.46
N ILE A 85 0.59 12.39 -2.42
CA ILE A 85 1.01 13.72 -1.99
C ILE A 85 1.94 13.59 -0.78
N PHE A 86 3.16 14.10 -0.88
CA PHE A 86 4.15 14.06 0.20
C PHE A 86 4.61 15.47 0.60
N GLU A 87 4.33 15.86 1.84
CA GLU A 87 4.89 17.09 2.43
C GLU A 87 6.34 16.87 2.90
N LYS A 88 6.61 15.71 3.50
CA LYS A 88 7.96 15.25 3.85
C LYS A 88 8.37 14.02 3.05
N ARG A 89 9.65 13.96 2.67
CA ARG A 89 10.21 12.82 1.94
C ARG A 89 10.18 11.57 2.82
N SER A 90 9.44 10.54 2.40
CA SER A 90 9.47 9.20 3.00
C SER A 90 9.86 8.15 1.96
N THR A 91 11.08 7.61 2.08
CA THR A 91 11.61 6.61 1.13
C THR A 91 10.87 5.28 1.21
N ARG A 92 10.61 4.78 2.42
CA ARG A 92 9.94 3.49 2.63
C ARG A 92 8.50 3.53 2.13
N THR A 93 7.76 4.58 2.48
CA THR A 93 6.35 4.73 2.09
C THR A 93 6.22 4.95 0.58
N ARG A 94 7.04 5.83 -0.01
CA ARG A 94 7.05 6.04 -1.46
C ARG A 94 7.31 4.74 -2.19
N LEU A 95 8.43 4.06 -1.90
CA LEU A 95 8.81 2.85 -2.61
C LEU A 95 7.77 1.73 -2.43
N SER A 96 7.24 1.53 -1.21
CA SER A 96 6.25 0.48 -0.98
C SER A 96 4.95 0.72 -1.74
N THR A 97 4.48 1.98 -1.80
CA THR A 97 3.22 2.31 -2.45
C THR A 97 3.37 2.35 -3.96
N GLU A 98 4.43 2.97 -4.47
CA GLU A 98 4.71 3.08 -5.90
C GLU A 98 4.89 1.69 -6.53
N THR A 99 5.75 0.85 -5.94
CA THR A 99 5.97 -0.51 -6.45
C THR A 99 4.76 -1.41 -6.23
N GLY A 100 4.07 -1.30 -5.09
CA GLY A 100 2.90 -2.12 -4.79
C GLY A 100 1.70 -1.83 -5.72
N PHE A 101 1.44 -0.57 -6.01
CA PHE A 101 0.34 -0.17 -6.89
C PHE A 101 0.62 -0.51 -8.35
N ALA A 102 1.85 -0.27 -8.82
CA ALA A 102 2.28 -0.64 -10.17
C ALA A 102 2.27 -2.17 -10.38
N LEU A 103 2.66 -2.94 -9.36
CA LEU A 103 2.64 -4.41 -9.42
C LEU A 103 1.23 -4.98 -9.63
N LEU A 104 0.21 -4.27 -9.14
CA LEU A 104 -1.21 -4.62 -9.34
C LEU A 104 -1.79 -4.04 -10.64
N GLY A 105 -0.96 -3.46 -11.51
CA GLY A 105 -1.34 -2.93 -12.82
C GLY A 105 -1.85 -1.49 -12.81
N GLY A 106 -1.79 -0.79 -11.68
CA GLY A 106 -2.23 0.60 -11.56
C GLY A 106 -1.12 1.62 -11.88
N HIS A 107 -1.50 2.89 -12.04
CA HIS A 107 -0.58 4.00 -12.27
C HIS A 107 -0.40 4.88 -11.02
N PRO A 108 0.72 4.76 -10.28
CA PRO A 108 1.03 5.65 -9.18
C PRO A 108 1.58 6.99 -9.68
N CYS A 109 0.99 8.10 -9.24
CA CYS A 109 1.45 9.46 -9.52
C CYS A 109 2.03 10.07 -8.24
N PHE A 110 3.31 10.45 -8.28
CA PHE A 110 4.02 11.04 -7.15
C PHE A 110 4.02 12.56 -7.26
N LEU A 111 3.52 13.23 -6.22
CA LEU A 111 3.37 14.67 -6.13
C LEU A 111 4.04 15.18 -4.84
N THR A 112 4.95 16.14 -4.97
CA THR A 112 5.54 16.85 -3.84
C THR A 112 4.96 18.26 -3.72
N THR A 113 5.16 18.91 -2.58
CA THR A 113 4.83 20.33 -2.37
C THR A 113 5.50 21.30 -3.35
N GLN A 114 6.52 20.84 -4.09
CA GLN A 114 7.17 21.61 -5.16
C GLN A 114 6.44 21.45 -6.50
N ASP A 115 5.74 20.33 -6.69
CA ASP A 115 4.99 20.00 -7.91
C ASP A 115 3.56 20.52 -7.85
N ILE A 116 2.98 20.63 -6.65
CA ILE A 116 1.62 21.11 -6.43
C ILE A 116 1.61 22.48 -5.78
N HIS A 117 0.72 23.37 -6.20
CA HIS A 117 0.54 24.70 -5.63
C HIS A 117 -0.24 24.73 -4.30
N LEU A 118 -0.32 23.58 -3.62
CA LEU A 118 -1.05 23.40 -2.37
C LEU A 118 -0.53 24.37 -1.30
N GLY A 119 -1.38 25.30 -0.86
CA GLY A 119 -1.06 26.25 0.21
C GLY A 119 -0.33 27.52 -0.23
N VAL A 120 0.07 27.66 -1.51
CA VAL A 120 0.66 28.90 -2.04
C VAL A 120 -0.33 29.61 -2.96
N ASN A 121 -0.79 28.95 -4.03
CA ASN A 121 -1.72 29.53 -5.00
C ASN A 121 -3.08 28.82 -5.03
N GLU A 122 -3.24 27.70 -4.32
CA GLU A 122 -4.49 26.94 -4.26
C GLU A 122 -4.88 26.59 -2.83
N SER A 123 -6.19 26.62 -2.58
CA SER A 123 -6.76 26.15 -1.32
C SER A 123 -6.71 24.63 -1.24
N LEU A 124 -6.57 24.10 -0.02
CA LEU A 124 -6.56 22.66 0.21
C LEU A 124 -7.86 21.98 -0.26
N MET A 125 -8.99 22.68 -0.19
CA MET A 125 -10.27 22.16 -0.66
C MET A 125 -10.30 22.04 -2.18
N ASP A 126 -9.76 23.02 -2.90
CA ASP A 126 -9.74 23.00 -4.37
C ASP A 126 -8.80 21.93 -4.89
N THR A 127 -7.62 21.81 -4.30
CA THR A 127 -6.69 20.73 -4.65
C THR A 127 -7.29 19.36 -4.33
N ALA A 128 -7.98 19.19 -3.20
CA ALA A 128 -8.65 17.92 -2.88
C ALA A 128 -9.74 17.57 -3.90
N ARG A 129 -10.54 18.55 -4.36
CA ARG A 129 -11.55 18.32 -5.42
C ARG A 129 -10.90 17.93 -6.74
N PHE A 130 -9.85 18.62 -7.13
CA PHE A 130 -9.11 18.34 -8.36
C PHE A 130 -8.48 16.95 -8.34
N VAL A 131 -7.86 16.56 -7.22
CA VAL A 131 -7.26 15.23 -7.02
C VAL A 131 -8.34 14.15 -7.06
N ASN A 132 -9.49 14.35 -6.43
CA ASN A 132 -10.61 13.40 -6.49
C ASN A 132 -11.22 13.25 -7.90
N LEU A 133 -11.08 14.25 -8.77
CA LEU A 133 -11.52 14.19 -10.16
C LEU A 133 -10.55 13.40 -11.05
N LEU A 134 -9.24 13.48 -10.76
CA LEU A 134 -8.20 12.85 -11.58
C LEU A 134 -7.85 11.42 -11.13
N PHE A 135 -7.92 11.15 -9.84
CA PHE A 135 -7.44 9.91 -9.23
C PHE A 135 -8.57 9.14 -8.58
N GLU A 136 -8.46 7.81 -8.63
CA GLU A 136 -9.44 6.90 -8.02
C GLU A 136 -9.26 6.80 -6.50
N ALA A 137 -8.04 7.06 -6.04
CA ALA A 137 -7.70 7.22 -4.65
C ALA A 137 -6.54 8.21 -4.55
N TYR A 138 -6.41 8.84 -3.39
CA TYR A 138 -5.21 9.61 -3.06
C TYR A 138 -4.67 9.24 -1.69
N PHE A 139 -3.39 9.50 -1.49
CA PHE A 139 -2.68 9.24 -0.26
C PHE A 139 -1.84 10.44 0.09
N ARG A 140 -2.01 10.98 1.30
CA ARG A 140 -1.28 12.14 1.79
C ARG A 140 -0.42 11.76 3.00
N ILE A 141 0.86 12.11 2.95
CA ILE A 141 1.77 12.02 4.09
C ILE A 141 2.02 13.43 4.60
N ASP A 142 1.41 13.71 5.75
CA ASP A 142 1.75 14.84 6.60
C ASP A 142 3.03 14.53 7.37
N GLY A 143 3.86 15.55 7.50
CA GLY A 143 5.19 15.42 8.07
C GLY A 143 5.31 15.86 9.52
#